data_AF-A0A7K7IHQ4-F1
#
_entry.id   AF-A0A7K7IHQ4-F1
#
_cell.length_a   1.000
_cell.length_b   1.000
_cell.length_c   1.000
_cell.angle_alpha   90.00
_cell.angle_beta   90.00
_cell.angle_gamma   90.00
#
_symmetry.space_group_name_H-M   'P 1'
#
loop_
_entity.id
_entity.type
_entity.pdbx_description
1 polymer ?
#
loop_
_entity_poly.entity_id
_entity_poly.type
_entity_poly.pdbx_seq_one_letter_code
_entity_poly.pdbx_strand_id
1 'polypeptide(L)'
;TGIMAWVQVAVSQSNEDIFDEDADEMYLLQKEWNSTMKKRLKEGYRDGIEAGKELALQTGFNQGYRHGAELMITCGQFKGTLNALLSWCHFNGHDSALSTINNLLDVVGKHEDDVLNYLNSAEEQPHLGHILDSVQDMDLNHTAGMEYREIKDGKHNDCGSSGENICRNNGEVGSLQSECSKANLCTDPEKSTLAWVKMQTVWLVEQLGLSLDVLHHVQQL
;
A
#
# COMPACT_ATOMS: atom_id res chain seq x y z
N THR A 1 -25.19 73.77 -51.78
CA THR A 1 -24.45 72.49 -51.91
C THR A 1 -24.72 71.68 -50.66
N GLY A 2 -25.77 70.84 -50.71
CA GLY A 2 -26.21 70.06 -49.55
C GLY A 2 -25.33 68.82 -49.38
N ILE A 3 -24.68 68.71 -48.23
CA ILE A 3 -24.07 67.45 -47.79
C ILE A 3 -25.21 66.46 -47.66
N MET A 4 -25.13 65.35 -48.41
CA MET A 4 -26.19 64.36 -48.48
C MET A 4 -26.43 63.75 -47.09
N ALA A 5 -27.69 63.69 -46.66
CA ALA A 5 -28.08 63.20 -45.33
C ALA A 5 -27.58 61.77 -45.02
N TRP A 6 -27.36 60.93 -46.03
CA TRP A 6 -26.80 59.59 -45.85
C TRP A 6 -25.31 59.61 -45.46
N VAL A 7 -24.56 60.65 -45.84
CA VAL A 7 -23.16 60.84 -45.43
C VAL A 7 -23.10 61.21 -43.95
N GLN A 8 -24.08 61.98 -43.45
CA GLN A 8 -24.17 62.35 -42.04
C GLN A 8 -24.59 61.16 -41.16
N VAL A 9 -25.42 60.25 -41.69
CA VAL A 9 -25.76 58.99 -41.03
C VAL A 9 -24.56 58.02 -40.99
N ALA A 10 -23.80 57.92 -42.09
CA ALA A 10 -22.60 57.08 -42.14
C ALA A 10 -21.47 57.57 -41.20
N VAL A 11 -21.32 58.88 -41.03
CA VAL A 11 -20.31 59.46 -40.12
C VAL A 11 -20.74 59.31 -38.64
N SER A 12 -22.05 59.30 -38.36
CA SER A 12 -22.57 59.18 -36.98
C SER A 12 -22.58 57.75 -36.44
N GLN A 13 -22.35 56.73 -37.28
CA GLN A 13 -22.27 55.31 -36.89
C GLN A 13 -20.83 54.78 -36.81
N SER A 14 -19.85 55.66 -36.61
CA SER A 14 -18.43 55.30 -36.64
C SER A 14 -17.82 55.03 -35.25
N ASN A 15 -18.57 54.45 -34.30
CA ASN A 15 -17.93 54.10 -33.01
C ASN A 15 -18.66 53.10 -32.10
N GLU A 16 -19.54 52.24 -32.62
CA GLU A 16 -20.00 51.08 -31.85
C GLU A 16 -19.45 49.83 -32.52
N ASP A 17 -18.44 49.26 -31.88
CA ASP A 17 -17.88 47.96 -32.22
C ASP A 17 -18.93 46.90 -31.87
N ILE A 18 -19.77 46.58 -32.86
CA ILE A 18 -20.96 45.71 -32.72
C ILE A 18 -20.56 44.22 -32.63
N PHE A 19 -19.30 43.90 -32.91
CA PHE A 19 -18.75 42.56 -32.77
C PHE A 19 -17.55 42.63 -31.82
N ASP A 20 -17.79 42.34 -30.55
CA ASP A 20 -16.74 42.00 -29.60
C ASP A 20 -16.19 40.62 -29.99
N GLU A 21 -15.29 40.60 -30.97
CA GLU A 21 -14.61 39.41 -31.48
C GLU A 21 -13.83 38.69 -30.36
N ASP A 22 -13.42 39.44 -29.32
CA ASP A 22 -12.66 38.96 -28.17
C ASP A 22 -13.56 38.38 -27.04
N ALA A 23 -14.84 38.76 -26.95
CA ALA A 23 -15.79 38.23 -25.96
C ALA A 23 -16.09 36.76 -26.19
N ASP A 24 -16.23 36.37 -27.46
CA ASP A 24 -16.44 34.97 -27.83
C ASP A 24 -15.19 34.13 -27.52
N GLU A 25 -13.99 34.67 -27.75
CA GLU A 25 -12.73 33.99 -27.41
C GLU A 25 -12.52 33.89 -25.89
N MET A 26 -12.75 34.97 -25.13
CA MET A 26 -12.64 34.99 -23.68
C MET A 26 -13.63 34.02 -23.01
N TYR A 27 -14.86 33.95 -23.52
CA TYR A 27 -15.87 33.00 -23.04
C TYR A 27 -15.47 31.55 -23.33
N LEU A 28 -14.90 31.27 -24.50
CA LEU A 28 -14.37 29.95 -24.85
C LEU A 28 -13.20 29.56 -23.93
N LEU A 29 -12.25 30.47 -23.70
CA LEU A 29 -11.13 30.26 -22.77
C LEU A 29 -11.62 29.97 -21.35
N GLN A 30 -12.59 30.72 -20.86
CA GLN A 30 -13.17 30.52 -19.54
C GLN A 30 -13.92 29.18 -19.43
N LYS A 31 -14.61 28.75 -20.49
CA LYS A 31 -15.29 27.45 -20.55
C LYS A 31 -14.30 26.29 -20.57
N GLU A 32 -13.22 26.40 -21.36
CA GLU A 32 -12.16 25.41 -21.42
C GLU A 32 -11.45 25.30 -20.07
N TRP A 33 -11.07 26.43 -19.47
CA TRP A 33 -10.46 26.46 -18.14
C TRP A 33 -11.34 25.77 -17.08
N ASN A 34 -12.64 26.09 -17.03
CA ASN A 34 -13.58 25.46 -16.11
C ASN A 34 -13.71 23.95 -16.34
N SER A 35 -13.78 23.53 -17.61
CA SER A 35 -13.84 22.11 -17.99
C SER A 35 -12.56 21.38 -17.56
N THR A 36 -11.39 21.93 -17.89
CA THR A 36 -10.10 21.37 -17.50
C THR A 36 -9.95 21.29 -15.98
N MET A 37 -10.37 22.32 -15.25
CA MET A 37 -10.27 22.34 -13.79
C MET A 37 -11.18 21.27 -13.15
N LYS A 38 -12.43 21.16 -13.60
CA LYS A 38 -13.35 20.10 -13.15
C LYS A 38 -12.81 18.70 -13.47
N LYS A 39 -12.18 18.53 -14.63
CA LYS A 39 -11.54 17.28 -15.02
C LYS A 39 -10.37 16.94 -14.10
N ARG A 40 -9.45 17.88 -13.86
CA ARG A 40 -8.30 17.68 -12.97
C ARG A 40 -8.69 17.34 -11.53
N LEU A 41 -9.76 17.95 -11.01
CA LEU A 41 -10.25 17.63 -9.67
C LEU A 41 -10.73 16.17 -9.55
N LYS A 42 -11.52 15.71 -10.55
CA LYS A 42 -12.02 14.33 -10.60
C LYS A 42 -10.90 13.32 -10.83
N GLU A 43 -9.95 13.64 -11.70
CA GLU A 43 -8.79 12.80 -11.98
C GLU A 43 -7.90 12.70 -10.74
N GLY A 44 -7.57 13.81 -10.07
CA GLY A 44 -6.76 13.79 -8.85
C GLY A 44 -7.39 12.98 -7.72
N TYR A 45 -8.72 13.02 -7.55
CA TYR A 45 -9.40 12.18 -6.58
C TYR A 45 -9.30 10.69 -6.92
N ARG A 46 -9.55 10.32 -8.18
CA ARG A 46 -9.44 8.93 -8.64
C ARG A 46 -8.00 8.42 -8.47
N ASP A 47 -7.02 9.22 -8.85
CA ASP A 47 -5.60 8.88 -8.75
C ASP A 47 -5.18 8.74 -7.28
N GLY A 48 -5.69 9.58 -6.38
CA GLY A 48 -5.44 9.47 -4.94
C GLY A 48 -6.03 8.21 -4.32
N ILE A 49 -7.26 7.81 -4.71
CA ILE A 49 -7.86 6.56 -4.27
C ILE A 49 -7.05 5.36 -4.77
N GLU A 50 -6.65 5.37 -6.03
CA GLU A 50 -5.87 4.28 -6.60
C GLU A 50 -4.49 4.15 -5.95
N ALA A 51 -3.79 5.27 -5.75
CA ALA A 51 -2.52 5.31 -5.03
C ALA A 51 -2.67 4.82 -3.58
N GLY A 52 -3.78 5.15 -2.91
CA GLY A 52 -4.08 4.67 -1.56
C GLY A 52 -4.30 3.15 -1.51
N LYS A 53 -5.03 2.58 -2.48
CA LYS A 53 -5.23 1.13 -2.59
C LYS A 53 -3.92 0.40 -2.85
N GLU A 54 -3.12 0.89 -3.79
CA GLU A 54 -1.82 0.31 -4.13
C GLU A 54 -0.88 0.34 -2.92
N LEU A 55 -0.81 1.47 -2.20
CA LEU A 55 0.01 1.59 -1.00
C LEU A 55 -0.44 0.63 0.11
N ALA A 56 -1.75 0.53 0.35
CA ALA A 56 -2.30 -0.37 1.36
C ALA A 56 -2.02 -1.84 1.00
N LEU A 57 -2.20 -2.21 -0.28
CA LEU A 57 -1.91 -3.54 -0.79
C LEU A 57 -0.43 -3.88 -0.63
N GLN A 58 0.47 -2.99 -1.05
CA GLN A 58 1.90 -3.22 -0.96
C GLN A 58 2.38 -3.32 0.49
N THR A 59 1.80 -2.50 1.38
CA THR A 59 2.11 -2.54 2.81
C THR A 59 1.68 -3.87 3.43
N GLY A 60 0.45 -4.32 3.13
CA GLY A 60 -0.05 -5.62 3.57
C GLY A 60 0.78 -6.78 3.03
N PHE A 61 1.14 -6.75 1.74
CA PHE A 61 2.01 -7.75 1.13
C PHE A 61 3.39 -7.80 1.80
N ASN A 62 4.04 -6.65 1.98
CA ASN A 62 5.36 -6.59 2.62
C ASN A 62 5.32 -7.12 4.05
N GLN A 63 4.27 -6.80 4.81
CA GLN A 63 4.08 -7.30 6.16
C GLN A 63 3.87 -8.81 6.19
N GLY A 64 2.95 -9.32 5.36
CA GLY A 64 2.67 -10.76 5.25
C GLY A 64 3.89 -11.54 4.78
N TYR A 65 4.60 -11.05 3.76
CA TYR A 65 5.83 -11.64 3.25
C TYR A 65 6.91 -11.72 4.33
N ARG A 66 7.17 -10.61 5.04
CA ARG A 66 8.19 -10.60 6.11
C ARG A 66 7.85 -11.60 7.22
N HIS A 67 6.60 -11.60 7.68
CA HIS A 67 6.17 -12.48 8.76
C HIS A 67 6.19 -13.96 8.33
N GLY A 68 5.67 -14.28 7.15
CA GLY A 68 5.69 -15.64 6.61
C GLY A 68 7.12 -16.14 6.35
N ALA A 69 8.00 -15.29 5.81
CA ALA A 69 9.40 -15.64 5.58
C ALA A 69 10.13 -15.89 6.91
N GLU A 70 9.94 -15.05 7.93
CA GLU A 70 10.55 -15.21 9.25
C GLU A 70 10.18 -16.56 9.88
N LEU A 71 8.92 -16.98 9.78
CA LEU A 71 8.47 -18.28 10.29
C LEU A 71 8.98 -19.46 9.45
N MET A 72 9.09 -19.30 8.13
CA MET A 72 9.40 -20.40 7.21
C MET A 72 10.90 -20.66 7.01
N ILE A 73 11.76 -19.65 7.26
CA ILE A 73 13.22 -19.78 7.09
C ILE A 73 13.77 -20.97 7.87
N THR A 74 13.39 -21.11 9.15
CA THR A 74 13.90 -22.18 10.01
C THR A 74 13.45 -23.56 9.52
N CYS A 75 12.18 -23.71 9.10
CA CYS A 75 11.69 -24.95 8.48
C CYS A 75 12.48 -25.29 7.20
N GLY A 76 12.73 -24.29 6.36
CA GLY A 76 13.52 -24.44 5.14
C GLY A 76 14.96 -24.88 5.42
N GLN A 77 15.60 -24.30 6.45
CA GLN A 77 16.95 -24.69 6.87
C GLN A 77 16.98 -26.14 7.36
N PHE A 78 16.05 -26.56 8.23
CA PHE A 78 15.99 -27.96 8.67
C PHE A 78 15.76 -28.93 7.51
N LYS A 79 14.83 -28.63 6.59
CA LYS A 79 14.63 -29.46 5.38
C LYS A 79 15.89 -29.51 4.52
N GLY A 80 16.57 -28.39 4.33
CA GLY A 80 17.82 -28.32 3.57
C GLY A 80 18.91 -29.20 4.19
N THR A 81 19.15 -29.03 5.49
CA THR A 81 20.17 -29.76 6.24
C THR A 81 19.86 -31.26 6.30
N LEU A 82 18.61 -31.65 6.59
CA LEU A 82 18.20 -33.05 6.62
C LEU A 82 18.30 -33.71 5.24
N ASN A 83 17.93 -33.02 4.16
CA ASN A 83 18.10 -33.56 2.80
C ASN A 83 19.57 -33.68 2.39
N ALA A 84 20.43 -32.76 2.83
CA ALA A 84 21.87 -32.88 2.63
C ALA A 84 22.45 -34.09 3.38
N LEU A 85 22.04 -34.29 4.64
CA LEU A 85 22.40 -35.48 5.42
C LEU A 85 21.87 -36.76 4.79
N LEU A 86 20.62 -36.76 4.31
CA LEU A 86 20.02 -37.90 3.60
C LEU A 86 20.85 -38.28 2.38
N SER A 87 21.19 -37.30 1.55
CA SER A 87 22.01 -37.49 0.35
C SER A 87 23.40 -38.04 0.69
N TRP A 88 24.01 -37.53 1.76
CA TRP A 88 25.30 -38.01 2.24
C TRP A 88 25.22 -39.45 2.76
N CYS A 89 24.18 -39.79 3.53
CA CYS A 89 23.97 -41.15 4.05
C CYS A 89 23.76 -42.17 2.92
N HIS A 90 23.00 -41.80 1.88
CA HIS A 90 22.84 -42.65 0.69
C HIS A 90 24.17 -42.92 -0.02
N PHE A 91 25.05 -41.92 -0.13
CA PHE A 91 26.35 -42.08 -0.77
C PHE A 91 27.32 -42.94 0.06
N ASN A 92 27.26 -42.86 1.38
CA ASN A 92 28.20 -43.53 2.29
C ASN A 92 27.69 -44.87 2.85
N GLY A 93 26.49 -45.33 2.46
CA GLY A 93 25.94 -46.62 2.87
C GLY A 93 25.44 -46.67 4.32
N HIS A 94 25.04 -45.52 4.88
CA HIS A 94 24.49 -45.43 6.25
C HIS A 94 22.97 -45.65 6.28
N ASP A 95 22.53 -46.84 5.87
CA ASP A 95 21.10 -47.15 5.72
C ASP A 95 20.29 -47.06 7.02
N SER A 96 20.95 -47.28 8.17
CA SER A 96 20.31 -47.17 9.49
C SER A 96 19.87 -45.75 9.84
N ALA A 97 20.53 -44.72 9.29
CA ALA A 97 20.21 -43.32 9.53
C ALA A 97 19.09 -42.80 8.62
N LEU A 98 18.82 -43.47 7.49
CA LEU A 98 17.86 -43.01 6.48
C LEU A 98 16.43 -42.97 7.02
N SER A 99 16.02 -43.98 7.80
CA SER A 99 14.66 -44.04 8.37
C SER A 99 14.44 -42.91 9.37
N THR A 100 15.43 -42.62 10.21
CA THR A 100 15.41 -41.49 11.15
C THR A 100 15.34 -40.16 10.43
N ILE A 101 16.16 -39.94 9.39
CA ILE A 101 16.15 -38.69 8.62
C ILE A 101 14.79 -38.48 7.94
N ASN A 102 14.22 -39.52 7.33
CA ASN A 102 12.91 -39.43 6.70
C ASN A 102 11.80 -39.13 7.71
N ASN A 103 11.88 -39.69 8.93
CA ASN A 103 10.94 -39.36 10.00
C ASN A 103 11.07 -37.89 10.44
N LEU A 104 12.30 -37.38 10.58
CA LEU A 104 12.53 -35.97 10.90
C LEU A 104 12.00 -35.04 9.80
N LEU A 105 12.21 -35.40 8.52
CA LEU A 105 11.66 -34.65 7.39
C LEU A 105 10.12 -34.62 7.39
N ASP A 106 9.45 -35.73 7.72
CA ASP A 106 7.99 -35.78 7.87
C ASP A 106 7.50 -34.89 9.02
N VAL A 107 8.20 -34.91 10.17
CA VAL A 107 7.88 -34.04 11.31
C VAL A 107 8.02 -32.55 10.96
N VAL A 108 9.09 -32.17 10.25
CA VAL A 108 9.27 -30.78 9.78
C VAL A 108 8.22 -30.40 8.75
N GLY A 109 7.87 -31.30 7.83
CA GLY A 109 6.82 -31.06 6.83
C GLY A 109 5.46 -30.80 7.48
N LYS A 110 5.07 -31.60 8.48
CA LYS A 110 3.84 -31.37 9.25
C LYS A 110 3.84 -30.03 9.98
N HIS A 111 4.98 -29.67 10.58
CA HIS A 111 5.11 -28.39 11.26
C HIS A 111 4.98 -27.20 10.28
N GLU A 112 5.54 -27.32 9.07
CA GLU A 112 5.36 -26.35 8.00
C GLU A 112 3.89 -26.20 7.60
N ASP A 113 3.18 -27.30 7.41
CA ASP A 113 1.74 -27.28 7.09
C ASP A 113 0.91 -26.64 8.21
N ASP A 114 1.22 -26.93 9.49
CA ASP A 114 0.56 -26.32 10.64
C ASP A 114 0.76 -24.81 10.69
N VAL A 115 1.99 -24.33 10.40
CA VAL A 115 2.31 -22.91 10.31
C VAL A 115 1.56 -22.23 9.14
N LEU A 116 1.49 -22.88 7.99
CA LEU A 116 0.72 -22.37 6.83
C LEU A 116 -0.78 -22.26 7.14
N ASN A 117 -1.34 -23.28 7.79
CA ASN A 117 -2.75 -23.27 8.21
C ASN A 117 -3.02 -22.14 9.20
N TYR A 118 -2.12 -21.91 10.15
CA TYR A 118 -2.20 -20.79 11.08
C TYR A 118 -2.23 -19.44 10.35
N LEU A 119 -1.29 -19.22 9.42
CA LEU A 119 -1.20 -17.98 8.65
C LEU A 119 -2.49 -17.70 7.84
N ASN A 120 -3.10 -18.74 7.26
CA ASN A 120 -4.36 -18.60 6.51
C ASN A 120 -5.57 -18.31 7.40
N SER A 121 -5.53 -18.69 8.69
CA SER A 121 -6.65 -18.52 9.62
C SER A 121 -6.73 -17.14 10.29
N ALA A 122 -5.65 -16.35 10.28
CA ALA A 122 -5.57 -15.06 10.95
C ALA A 122 -6.22 -13.90 10.14
N GLU A 123 -6.76 -14.17 8.94
CA GLU A 123 -7.18 -13.16 7.96
C GLU A 123 -8.71 -12.93 7.93
N GLU A 124 -9.38 -12.81 9.08
CA GLU A 124 -10.78 -12.35 9.07
C GLU A 124 -10.81 -10.82 8.94
N GLN A 125 -11.04 -10.32 7.73
CA GLN A 125 -11.01 -8.89 7.41
C GLN A 125 -12.21 -8.10 7.99
N PRO A 126 -11.99 -6.83 8.39
CA PRO A 126 -13.10 -5.89 8.62
C PRO A 126 -13.82 -5.59 7.29
N HIS A 127 -15.14 -5.66 7.29
CA HIS A 127 -15.99 -5.47 6.11
C HIS A 127 -15.80 -4.07 5.45
N LEU A 128 -14.91 -4.00 4.46
CA LEU A 128 -14.59 -2.79 3.68
C LEU A 128 -15.74 -2.32 2.75
N GLY A 129 -16.79 -3.12 2.60
CA GLY A 129 -17.93 -2.82 1.72
C GLY A 129 -18.63 -1.49 2.04
N HIS A 130 -18.59 -1.04 3.29
CA HIS A 130 -19.26 0.20 3.71
C HIS A 130 -18.54 1.49 3.29
N ILE A 131 -17.22 1.44 3.00
CA ILE A 131 -16.45 2.63 2.65
C ILE A 131 -16.62 2.99 1.17
N LEU A 132 -16.71 1.98 0.30
CA LEU A 132 -16.86 2.20 -1.15
C LEU A 132 -18.22 2.84 -1.51
N ASP A 133 -19.28 2.45 -0.81
CA ASP A 133 -20.64 2.94 -1.08
C ASP A 133 -20.82 4.43 -0.73
N SER A 134 -20.01 4.94 0.21
CA SER A 134 -20.02 6.37 0.58
C SER A 134 -19.36 7.29 -0.47
N VAL A 135 -18.65 6.73 -1.45
CA VAL A 135 -17.92 7.51 -2.48
C VAL A 135 -18.83 7.91 -3.65
N GLN A 136 -19.90 7.15 -3.90
CA GLN A 136 -20.85 7.44 -4.98
C GLN A 136 -21.68 8.73 -4.70
N ASP A 137 -21.75 9.16 -3.44
CA ASP A 137 -22.62 10.25 -2.96
C ASP A 137 -21.90 11.59 -2.70
N MET A 138 -20.60 11.67 -2.98
CA MET A 138 -19.87 12.95 -2.91
C MET A 138 -20.18 13.81 -4.14
N ASP A 139 -21.29 14.55 -4.06
CA ASP A 139 -21.71 15.54 -5.05
C ASP A 139 -20.75 16.76 -5.06
N LEU A 140 -19.66 16.68 -5.82
CA LEU A 140 -18.64 17.74 -5.96
C LEU A 140 -19.12 18.97 -6.77
N ASN A 141 -20.42 19.20 -6.86
CA ASN A 141 -21.02 20.29 -7.63
C ASN A 141 -21.03 21.65 -6.89
N HIS A 142 -20.64 21.71 -5.61
CA HIS A 142 -20.49 23.00 -4.91
C HIS A 142 -19.17 23.68 -5.29
N THR A 143 -19.14 24.18 -6.53
CA THR A 143 -18.26 25.31 -6.86
C THR A 143 -18.73 26.47 -6.00
N ALA A 144 -17.94 26.89 -5.01
CA ALA A 144 -18.16 28.17 -4.35
C ALA A 144 -18.23 29.23 -5.46
N GLY A 145 -19.43 29.74 -5.71
CA GLY A 145 -19.69 30.76 -6.70
C GLY A 145 -18.89 32.00 -6.34
N MET A 146 -17.79 32.22 -7.04
CA MET A 146 -17.22 33.57 -7.14
C MET A 146 -18.02 34.28 -8.24
N GLU A 147 -19.21 34.76 -7.85
CA GLU A 147 -19.87 35.81 -8.61
C GLU A 147 -18.98 37.04 -8.53
N TYR A 148 -18.38 37.40 -9.65
CA TYR A 148 -17.74 38.69 -9.87
C TYR A 148 -18.81 39.78 -9.75
N ARG A 149 -18.97 40.37 -8.57
CA ARG A 149 -19.67 41.64 -8.43
C ARG A 149 -18.72 42.76 -8.81
N GLU A 150 -19.09 43.49 -9.85
CA GLU A 150 -18.47 44.74 -10.26
C GLU A 150 -18.19 45.65 -9.07
N ILE A 151 -16.97 46.17 -9.02
CA ILE A 151 -16.50 47.12 -8.02
C ILE A 151 -17.25 48.44 -8.24
N LYS A 152 -18.09 48.81 -7.27
CA LYS A 152 -18.50 50.20 -7.03
C LYS A 152 -17.82 50.65 -5.75
N ASP A 153 -17.07 51.74 -5.88
CA ASP A 153 -16.36 52.47 -4.85
C ASP A 153 -17.10 52.56 -3.50
N GLY A 154 -16.34 52.37 -2.42
CA GLY A 154 -16.69 52.98 -1.14
C GLY A 154 -16.41 52.16 0.11
N LYS A 155 -15.33 52.57 0.80
CA LYS A 155 -15.16 52.59 2.26
C LYS A 155 -14.60 51.32 2.93
N HIS A 156 -13.35 51.49 3.35
CA HIS A 156 -12.66 50.82 4.45
C HIS A 156 -13.59 50.16 5.47
N ASN A 157 -13.37 48.86 5.72
CA ASN A 157 -13.40 48.30 7.06
C ASN A 157 -12.35 47.19 7.14
N ASP A 158 -11.46 47.39 8.08
CA ASP A 158 -10.39 46.49 8.50
C ASP A 158 -11.00 45.25 9.16
N CYS A 159 -10.62 44.06 8.70
CA CYS A 159 -10.65 42.84 9.48
C CYS A 159 -9.70 41.83 8.82
N GLY A 160 -8.44 41.86 9.25
CA GLY A 160 -7.49 40.80 8.94
C GLY A 160 -7.98 39.48 9.51
N SER A 161 -8.06 38.44 8.68
CA SER A 161 -8.07 37.07 9.15
C SER A 161 -6.81 36.38 8.64
N SER A 162 -5.95 36.12 9.62
CA SER A 162 -4.82 35.21 9.61
C SER A 162 -5.12 33.93 8.82
N GLY A 163 -4.12 33.47 8.08
CA GLY A 163 -4.21 32.28 7.26
C GLY A 163 -4.36 30.99 8.06
N GLU A 164 -4.83 29.96 7.36
CA GLU A 164 -4.56 28.58 7.70
C GLU A 164 -4.54 27.74 6.41
N ASN A 165 -3.39 27.81 5.75
CA ASN A 165 -2.91 26.78 4.85
C ASN A 165 -2.70 25.50 5.67
N ILE A 166 -3.71 24.62 5.70
CA ILE A 166 -3.58 23.28 6.27
C ILE A 166 -2.82 22.40 5.27
N CYS A 167 -1.52 22.70 5.13
CA CYS A 167 -0.53 21.72 4.71
C CYS A 167 -0.22 20.87 5.95
N ARG A 168 -0.86 19.71 6.08
CA ARG A 168 -0.43 18.69 7.06
C ARG A 168 0.85 18.04 6.53
N ASN A 169 1.99 18.56 6.95
CA ASN A 169 3.27 17.86 6.88
C ASN A 169 3.57 17.25 8.26
N ASN A 170 3.74 15.93 8.24
CA ASN A 170 4.48 15.02 9.13
C ASN A 170 4.70 15.44 10.59
N GLY A 171 3.96 14.77 11.47
CA GLY A 171 4.33 14.58 12.86
C GLY A 171 3.88 13.19 13.29
N GLU A 172 4.82 12.25 13.31
CA GLU A 172 4.81 11.07 14.17
C GLU A 172 3.45 10.35 14.27
N VAL A 173 3.02 9.72 13.15
CA VAL A 173 1.90 8.77 13.21
C VAL A 173 2.41 7.59 14.01
N GLY A 174 1.96 7.55 15.26
CA GLY A 174 2.19 6.46 16.19
C GLY A 174 2.05 5.15 15.44
N SER A 175 3.10 4.34 15.55
CA SER A 175 3.03 2.93 15.26
C SER A 175 1.82 2.42 16.04
N LEU A 176 0.68 2.28 15.35
CA LEU A 176 -0.32 1.32 15.76
C LEU A 176 0.42 0.00 15.61
N GLN A 177 1.12 -0.36 16.68
CA GLN A 177 1.50 -1.70 16.98
C GLN A 177 0.17 -2.46 16.95
N SER A 178 -0.18 -2.92 15.75
CA SER A 178 -0.99 -4.10 15.60
C SER A 178 -0.14 -5.19 16.22
N GLU A 179 -0.23 -5.30 17.54
CA GLU A 179 -0.11 -6.56 18.24
C GLU A 179 -1.21 -7.44 17.65
N CYS A 180 -0.98 -7.92 16.42
CA CYS A 180 -1.69 -9.05 15.87
C CYS A 180 -1.32 -10.19 16.80
N SER A 181 -2.20 -10.40 17.77
CA SER A 181 -2.36 -11.55 18.62
C SER A 181 -1.15 -12.47 18.59
N LYS A 182 -0.17 -12.16 19.44
CA LYS A 182 0.95 -13.03 19.80
C LYS A 182 0.42 -14.22 20.63
N ALA A 183 -0.63 -14.86 20.15
CA ALA A 183 -1.39 -15.89 20.82
C ALA A 183 -0.92 -17.24 20.29
N ASN A 184 -0.15 -17.91 21.15
CA ASN A 184 -0.12 -19.36 21.37
C ASN A 184 0.75 -20.29 20.50
N LEU A 185 1.62 -19.81 19.60
CA LEU A 185 2.71 -20.66 19.06
C LEU A 185 4.06 -20.49 19.77
N CYS A 186 4.19 -19.54 20.71
CA CYS A 186 5.47 -19.20 21.36
C CYS A 186 5.42 -19.32 22.89
N THR A 187 4.85 -20.42 23.40
CA THR A 187 4.71 -20.60 24.86
C THR A 187 5.13 -21.97 25.39
N ASP A 188 6.08 -22.64 24.74
CA ASP A 188 6.89 -23.64 25.45
C ASP A 188 8.28 -23.83 24.78
N PRO A 189 9.32 -23.10 25.22
CA PRO A 189 10.66 -23.21 24.66
C PRO A 189 11.30 -24.59 24.87
N GLU A 190 10.79 -25.42 25.79
CA GLU A 190 11.25 -26.81 25.99
C GLU A 190 10.57 -27.85 25.07
N LYS A 191 9.52 -27.46 24.32
CA LYS A 191 8.73 -28.36 23.47
C LYS A 191 8.38 -27.81 22.08
N SER A 192 9.15 -26.87 21.54
CA SER A 192 9.00 -26.52 20.12
C SER A 192 9.38 -27.74 19.27
N THR A 193 8.51 -28.17 18.35
CA THR A 193 8.75 -29.28 17.42
C THR A 193 10.11 -29.15 16.75
N LEU A 194 10.50 -27.93 16.37
CA LEU A 194 11.81 -27.65 15.76
C LEU A 194 12.98 -27.78 16.74
N ALA A 195 12.81 -27.44 18.02
CA ALA A 195 13.83 -27.66 19.04
C ALA A 195 14.09 -29.17 19.27
N TRP A 196 13.02 -29.97 19.23
CA TRP A 196 13.14 -31.42 19.25
C TRP A 196 13.85 -31.95 18.00
N VAL A 197 13.46 -31.50 16.80
CA VAL A 197 14.13 -31.87 15.54
C VAL A 197 15.61 -31.50 15.57
N LYS A 198 15.96 -30.32 16.11
CA LYS A 198 17.35 -29.88 16.30
C LYS A 198 18.14 -30.85 17.16
N MET A 199 17.62 -31.21 18.33
CA MET A 199 18.26 -32.17 19.23
C MET A 199 18.48 -33.53 18.55
N GLN A 200 17.48 -34.04 17.82
CA GLN A 200 17.61 -35.29 17.09
C GLN A 200 18.63 -35.20 15.95
N THR A 201 18.68 -34.07 15.25
CA THR A 201 19.63 -33.85 14.16
C THR A 201 21.06 -33.76 14.69
N VAL A 202 21.28 -33.09 15.83
CA VAL A 202 22.57 -33.06 16.52
C VAL A 202 23.03 -34.46 16.89
N TRP A 203 22.16 -35.25 17.53
CA TRP A 203 22.48 -36.62 17.91
C TRP A 203 22.82 -37.48 16.69
N LEU A 204 22.08 -37.33 15.59
CA LEU A 204 22.35 -38.04 14.34
C LEU A 204 23.73 -37.70 13.75
N VAL A 205 24.09 -36.41 13.73
CA VAL A 205 25.39 -35.94 13.23
C VAL A 205 26.54 -36.53 14.05
N GLU A 206 26.38 -36.60 15.37
CA GLU A 206 27.34 -37.24 16.28
C GLU A 206 27.46 -38.75 16.01
N GLN A 207 26.34 -39.46 15.85
CA GLN A 207 26.34 -40.90 15.53
C GLN A 207 27.00 -41.22 14.20
N LEU A 208 26.86 -40.33 13.20
CA LEU A 208 27.47 -40.48 11.89
C LEU A 208 28.97 -40.10 11.88
N GLY A 209 29.51 -39.56 12.98
CA GLY A 209 30.90 -39.16 13.08
C GLY A 209 31.29 -38.03 12.13
N LEU A 210 30.34 -37.15 11.80
CA LEU A 210 30.56 -36.02 10.89
C LEU A 210 31.43 -34.94 11.52
N SER A 211 31.97 -34.03 10.69
CA SER A 211 32.88 -32.99 11.17
C SER A 211 32.23 -32.04 12.17
N LEU A 212 33.06 -31.46 13.05
CA LEU A 212 32.62 -30.48 14.04
C LEU A 212 31.95 -29.25 13.40
N ASP A 213 32.34 -28.90 12.16
CA ASP A 213 31.73 -27.81 11.41
C ASP A 213 30.25 -28.08 11.10
N VAL A 214 29.89 -29.33 10.77
CA VAL A 214 28.50 -29.74 10.53
C VAL A 214 27.71 -29.71 11.83
N LEU A 215 28.31 -30.16 12.94
CA LEU A 215 27.69 -30.09 14.25
C LEU A 215 27.39 -28.65 14.66
N HIS A 216 28.37 -27.75 14.50
CA HIS A 216 28.21 -26.34 14.80
C HIS A 216 27.15 -25.68 13.91
N HIS A 217 27.09 -26.04 12.62
CA HIS A 217 26.03 -25.55 11.73
C HIS A 217 24.63 -25.93 12.23
N VAL A 218 24.40 -27.19 12.62
CA VAL A 218 23.09 -27.63 13.15
C VAL A 218 22.76 -26.95 14.49
N GLN A 219 23.77 -26.66 15.31
CA GLN A 219 23.58 -25.94 16.58
C GLN A 219 23.19 -24.47 16.39
N GLN A 220 23.48 -23.87 15.23
CA GLN A 220 23.12 -22.50 14.90
C GLN A 220 21.70 -22.34 14.31
N LEU A 221 21.05 -23.45 13.92
CA LEU A 221 19.65 -23.50 13.48
C LEU A 221 18.67 -23.27 14.64
#